data_AF-A0A0A0DCF2-F1
#
_entry.id   AF-A0A0A0DCF2-F1
#
_cell.length_a   1.000
_cell.length_b   1.000
_cell.length_c   1.000
_cell.angle_alpha   90.00
_cell.angle_beta   90.00
_cell.angle_gamma   90.00
#
_symmetry.space_group_name_H-M   'P 1'
#
loop_
_entity.id
_entity.type
_entity.pdbx_description
1 polymer ?
#
loop_
_entity_poly.entity_id
_entity_poly.type
_entity_poly.pdbx_seq_one_letter_code
_entity_poly.pdbx_strand_id
1 'polypeptide(L)' 'MAKGHDPSDWTVKFSGDEGTIASEEYAGRFRVRPSGVVQIIWSLGKGPPPKEDGPVGRAAQEAIDAAIRPRA' A
#
# COMPACT_ATOMS: atom_id res chain seq x y z
N MET A 1 -19.94 -0.24 -2.88
CA MET A 1 -18.71 0.57 -2.91
C MET A 1 -17.57 -0.40 -2.64
N ALA A 2 -16.65 -0.58 -3.58
CA ALA A 2 -15.57 -1.55 -3.45
C ALA A 2 -14.51 -0.98 -2.51
N LYS A 3 -14.22 -1.68 -1.41
CA LYS A 3 -13.32 -1.19 -0.36
C LYS A 3 -11.87 -1.35 -0.80
N GLY A 4 -11.02 -0.36 -0.53
CA GLY A 4 -9.62 -0.35 -0.96
C GLY A 4 -9.36 0.27 -2.34
N HIS A 5 -10.36 0.93 -2.94
CA HIS A 5 -10.19 1.72 -4.15
C HIS A 5 -9.77 3.17 -3.88
N ASP A 6 -9.91 3.64 -2.64
CA ASP A 6 -9.50 4.98 -2.23
C ASP A 6 -8.26 4.90 -1.35
N PRO A 7 -7.27 5.81 -1.53
CA PRO A 7 -6.04 5.82 -0.74
C PRO A 7 -6.30 6.07 0.75
N SER A 8 -7.42 6.70 1.11
CA SER A 8 -7.79 6.97 2.51
C SER A 8 -8.30 5.74 3.27
N ASP A 9 -8.71 4.68 2.56
CA ASP A 9 -9.10 3.39 3.20
C ASP A 9 -7.89 2.59 3.69
N TRP A 10 -6.68 2.99 3.29
CA TRP A 10 -5.45 2.26 3.58
C TRP A 10 -4.76 2.81 4.82
N THR A 11 -4.54 1.91 5.77
CA THR A 11 -3.66 2.14 6.92
C THR A 11 -2.24 1.80 6.54
N VAL A 12 -1.38 2.81 6.44
CA VAL A 12 0.04 2.66 6.14
C VAL A 12 0.85 2.91 7.40
N LYS A 13 1.73 1.97 7.75
CA LYS A 13 2.74 2.13 8.80
C LYS A 13 4.10 2.05 8.14
N PHE A 14 4.79 3.18 8.08
CA PHE A 14 6.12 3.28 7.50
C PHE A 14 7.18 3.40 8.60
N SER A 15 8.26 2.64 8.49
CA SER A 15 9.36 2.65 9.44
C SER A 15 10.69 2.42 8.72
N GLY A 16 11.46 3.50 8.50
CA GLY A 16 12.77 3.42 7.85
C GLY A 16 12.66 3.18 6.35
N ASP A 17 13.00 1.98 5.88
CA ASP A 17 12.91 1.58 4.46
C ASP A 17 11.81 0.53 4.19
N GLU A 18 11.07 0.12 5.21
CA GLU A 18 9.96 -0.84 5.08
C GLU A 18 8.71 -0.39 5.82
N GLY A 19 7.59 -1.01 5.50
CA GLY A 19 6.33 -0.71 6.15
C GLY A 19 5.26 -1.76 5.90
N THR A 20 4.13 -1.59 6.57
CA THR A 20 2.93 -2.39 6.37
C THR A 20 1.82 -1.54 5.81
N ILE A 21 1.03 -2.13 4.93
CA ILE A 21 -0.16 -1.52 4.35
C ILE A 21 -1.33 -2.48 4.54
N ALA A 22 -2.43 -1.98 5.07
CA ALA A 22 -3.63 -2.78 5.25
C ALA A 22 -4.89 -1.96 4.99
N SER A 23 -5.86 -2.58 4.33
CA SER A 23 -7.25 -2.16 4.25
C SER A 23 -8.13 -3.23 4.90
N GLU A 24 -9.45 -3.06 4.83
CA GLU A 24 -10.40 -4.03 5.40
C GLU A 24 -10.29 -5.43 4.75
N GLU A 25 -9.96 -5.49 3.46
CA GLU A 25 -9.94 -6.74 2.67
C GLU A 25 -8.53 -7.20 2.29
N TYR A 26 -7.57 -6.26 2.16
CA TYR A 26 -6.23 -6.51 1.66
C TYR A 26 -5.17 -6.13 2.68
N ALA A 27 -4.11 -6.93 2.80
CA ALA A 27 -2.98 -6.61 3.64
C ALA A 27 -1.67 -6.96 2.93
N GLY A 28 -0.63 -6.17 3.19
CA GLY A 28 0.66 -6.34 2.57
C GLY A 28 1.76 -5.69 3.39
N ARG A 29 2.99 -6.04 3.04
CA ARG A 29 4.18 -5.32 3.45
C ARG A 29 4.71 -4.60 2.23
N PHE A 30 5.26 -3.41 2.39
CA PHE A 30 5.95 -2.72 1.32
C PHE A 30 7.38 -2.40 1.74
N ARG A 31 8.26 -2.31 0.76
CA ARG A 31 9.63 -1.88 0.94
C ARG A 31 9.95 -0.75 -0.03
N VAL A 32 10.52 0.32 0.49
CA VAL A 32 10.99 1.46 -0.28
C VAL A 32 12.45 1.21 -0.61
N ARG A 33 12.77 1.07 -1.89
CA ARG A 33 14.15 0.96 -2.34
C ARG A 33 14.85 2.33 -2.25
N PRO A 34 16.18 2.37 -2.10
CA PRO A 34 16.94 3.63 -2.17
C PRO A 34 16.72 4.43 -3.46
N SER A 35 16.29 3.78 -4.54
CA SER A 35 15.91 4.41 -5.81
C SER A 35 14.52 5.09 -5.79
N GLY A 36 13.79 5.04 -4.68
CA GLY A 36 12.42 5.54 -4.56
C GLY A 36 11.34 4.57 -5.06
N VAL A 37 11.73 3.39 -5.55
CA VAL A 37 10.76 2.37 -5.98
C VAL A 37 10.12 1.70 -4.78
N VAL A 38 8.79 1.76 -4.69
CA VAL A 38 7.98 1.05 -3.69
C VAL A 38 7.64 -0.33 -4.23
N GLN A 39 8.09 -1.38 -3.54
CA GLN A 39 7.75 -2.77 -3.84
C GLN A 39 6.74 -3.26 -2.80
N ILE A 40 5.52 -3.57 -3.23
CA ILE A 40 4.46 -4.08 -2.36
C ILE A 40 4.44 -5.61 -2.44
N ILE A 41 4.68 -6.25 -1.30
CA ILE A 41 4.55 -7.69 -1.09
C ILE A 41 3.20 -7.94 -0.45
N TRP A 42 2.21 -8.23 -1.29
CA TRP A 42 0.87 -8.64 -0.84
C TRP A 42 0.99 -9.93 -0.04
N SER A 43 0.55 -9.89 1.21
CA SER A 43 0.34 -11.09 2.00
C SER A 43 -1.12 -11.51 1.79
N LEU A 44 -1.44 -12.80 1.89
CA LEU A 44 -2.84 -13.26 1.83
C LEU A 44 -3.64 -12.57 2.94
N GLY A 45 -4.37 -11.51 2.57
CA GLY A 45 -5.48 -10.99 3.36
C GLY A 45 -6.68 -11.94 3.28
N LYS A 46 -7.87 -11.45 3.64
CA LYS A 46 -9.11 -12.23 3.45
C LYS A 46 -9.47 -12.44 1.97
N GLY A 47 -8.88 -11.68 1.05
CA GLY A 47 -9.10 -11.79 -0.40
C GLY A 47 -7.86 -12.21 -1.21
N PRO A 48 -8.04 -12.60 -2.48
CA PRO A 48 -6.93 -12.84 -3.40
C PRO A 48 -6.09 -11.55 -3.55
N PRO A 49 -4.77 -11.67 -3.78
CA PRO A 49 -3.93 -10.50 -3.98
C PRO A 49 -4.50 -9.66 -5.14
N PRO A 50 -4.65 -8.33 -4.96
CA PRO A 50 -5.15 -7.48 -6.02
C PRO A 50 -4.14 -7.49 -7.17
N LYS A 51 -4.63 -7.29 -8.40
CA LYS A 51 -3.75 -7.01 -9.52
C LYS A 51 -3.00 -5.71 -9.22
N GLU A 52 -1.68 -5.71 -9.37
CA GLU A 52 -0.83 -4.53 -9.13
C GLU A 52 -1.25 -3.34 -10.02
N ASP A 53 -1.63 -3.59 -11.28
CA ASP A 53 -2.19 -2.59 -12.21
C ASP A 53 -3.69 -2.27 -11.97
N GLY A 54 -4.30 -2.86 -10.95
CA GLY A 54 -5.69 -2.63 -10.60
C GLY A 54 -5.90 -1.33 -9.81
N PRO A 55 -7.15 -0.83 -9.73
CA PRO A 55 -7.49 0.35 -8.92
C PRO A 55 -7.07 0.19 -7.45
N VAL A 56 -7.11 -1.04 -6.92
CA VAL A 56 -6.65 -1.38 -5.55
C VAL A 56 -5.13 -1.21 -5.40
N GLY A 57 -4.35 -1.69 -6.37
CA GLY A 57 -2.89 -1.54 -6.36
C GLY A 57 -2.47 -0.08 -6.48
N ARG A 58 -3.13 0.68 -7.37
CA ARG A 58 -2.92 2.11 -7.51
C ARG A 58 -3.25 2.88 -6.22
N ALA A 59 -4.42 2.63 -5.62
CA ALA A 59 -4.82 3.29 -4.37
C ALA A 59 -3.85 3.00 -3.22
N ALA A 60 -3.38 1.75 -3.12
CA ALA A 60 -2.39 1.35 -2.14
C ALA A 60 -1.06 2.08 -2.34
N GLN A 61 -0.62 2.21 -3.59
CA GLN A 61 0.61 2.93 -3.91
C GLN A 61 0.51 4.42 -3.64
N GLU A 62 -0.63 5.05 -3.96
CA GLU A 62 -0.90 6.46 -3.63
C GLU A 62 -0.93 6.69 -2.11
N ALA A 63 -1.51 5.76 -1.34
CA ALA A 63 -1.51 5.82 0.12
C ALA A 63 -0.10 5.69 0.70
N ILE A 64 0.71 4.77 0.16
CA ILE A 64 2.11 4.59 0.58
C ILE A 64 2.93 5.84 0.24
N ASP A 65 2.79 6.39 -0.96
CA ASP A 65 3.49 7.62 -1.38
C ASP A 65 3.11 8.80 -0.47
N ALA A 66 1.83 8.96 -0.14
CA ALA A 66 1.35 9.99 0.78
C ALA A 66 1.89 9.81 2.21
N ALA A 67 2.12 8.57 2.65
CA ALA A 67 2.67 8.27 3.97
C ALA A 67 4.20 8.40 4.06
N ILE A 68 4.92 8.12 2.96
CA ILE A 68 6.39 8.24 2.90
C ILE A 68 6.82 9.68 2.62
N ARG A 69 6.07 10.43 1.81
CA ARG A 69 6.43 11.81 1.48
C ARG A 69 6.55 12.63 2.78
N PRO A 70 7.71 13.25 3.05
CA PRO A 70 7.81 14.19 4.14
C PRO A 70 6.83 15.32 3.85
N ARG A 71 5.88 15.56 4.76
CA ARG A 71 5.17 16.85 4.79
C ARG A 71 6.23 17.92 4.97
N ALA A 72 6.55 18.62 3.88
CA ALA A 72 7.35 19.83 3.90
C ALA A 72 6.69 20.90 4.80
#